data_AF-E6WB86-F1
#
_entry.id   AF-E6WB86-F1
#
_cell.length_a   1.000
_cell.length_b   1.000
_cell.length_c   1.000
_cell.angle_alpha   90.00
_cell.angle_beta   90.00
_cell.angle_gamma   90.00
#
_symmetry.space_group_name_H-M   'P 1'
#
loop_
_entity.id
_entity.type
_entity.pdbx_description
1 polymer ?
#
loop_
_entity_poly.entity_id
_entity_poly.type
_entity_poly.pdbx_seq_one_letter_code
_entity_poly.pdbx_strand_id
1 'polypeptide(L)'
;MQLKVTESVTWQDLDEVRLGLNAFNSRFINVDEIKSIGVFVTDADGKKLAGLTGSTSGNWLRIDMLWVSDALRGQGVGSQLIRAAEDEARARGCCYAQVDTASFQARPFYEKLGYSLRFSLDNYPRHHQRHYLSKSL
;
A
#
# COMPACT_ATOMS: atom_id res chain seq x y z
N MET A 1 16.49 10.74 30.24
CA MET A 1 15.55 10.58 29.10
C MET A 1 14.85 11.91 28.89
N GLN A 2 14.86 12.46 27.67
CA GLN A 2 14.12 13.68 27.30
C GLN A 2 13.28 13.38 26.06
N LEU A 3 12.02 13.83 26.05
CA LEU A 3 11.11 13.67 24.92
C LEU A 3 11.20 14.90 24.00
N LYS A 4 11.20 14.67 22.69
CA LYS A 4 11.19 15.73 21.67
C LYS A 4 10.06 15.46 20.68
N VAL A 5 9.22 16.47 20.45
CA VAL A 5 8.19 16.49 19.41
C VAL A 5 8.66 17.44 18.31
N THR A 6 8.58 17.04 17.04
CA THR A 6 9.01 17.85 15.90
C THR A 6 8.17 17.58 14.66
N GLU A 7 8.00 18.59 13.81
CA GLU A 7 7.35 18.48 12.49
C GLU A 7 8.38 18.23 11.38
N SER A 8 9.68 18.33 11.69
CA SER A 8 10.79 18.20 10.73
C SER A 8 11.44 16.82 10.82
N VAL A 9 10.70 15.77 10.43
CA VAL A 9 11.20 14.40 10.42
C VAL A 9 12.06 14.18 9.17
N THR A 10 13.31 13.77 9.34
CA THR A 10 14.23 13.47 8.25
C THR A 10 14.18 11.99 7.84
N TRP A 11 14.72 11.67 6.66
CA TRP A 11 14.89 10.28 6.23
C TRP A 11 15.77 9.47 7.19
N GLN A 12 16.76 10.11 7.82
CA GLN A 12 17.62 9.47 8.81
C GLN A 12 16.84 9.13 10.08
N ASP A 13 16.01 10.04 10.58
CA ASP A 13 15.14 9.77 11.75
C ASP A 13 14.23 8.55 11.50
N LEU A 14 13.63 8.49 10.30
CA LEU A 14 12.79 7.36 9.89
C LEU A 14 13.59 6.05 9.84
N ASP A 15 14.81 6.09 9.30
CA ASP A 15 15.64 4.89 9.15
C ASP A 15 16.13 4.36 10.51
N GLU A 16 16.59 5.24 11.40
CA GLU A 16 17.03 4.88 12.75
C GLU A 16 15.90 4.20 13.55
N VAL A 17 14.70 4.79 13.54
CA VAL A 17 13.52 4.19 14.21
C VAL A 17 13.14 2.86 13.55
N ARG A 18 13.16 2.78 12.22
CA ARG A 18 12.85 1.55 11.47
C ARG A 18 13.83 0.42 11.81
N LEU A 19 15.12 0.71 11.89
CA LEU A 19 16.15 -0.28 12.24
C LEU A 19 15.95 -0.82 13.66
N GLY A 20 15.68 0.06 14.64
CA GLY A 20 15.37 -0.36 16.00
C GLY A 20 14.11 -1.23 16.08
N LEU A 21 13.05 -0.84 15.36
CA LEU A 21 11.81 -1.63 15.28
C LEU A 21 12.04 -2.99 14.62
N ASN A 22 12.81 -3.05 13.53
CA ASN A 22 13.14 -4.30 12.85
C ASN A 22 13.96 -5.23 13.75
N ALA A 23 14.94 -4.70 14.48
CA ALA A 23 15.75 -5.48 15.42
C ALA A 23 14.92 -6.08 16.56
N PHE A 24 13.86 -5.38 17.00
CA PHE A 24 12.91 -5.94 17.95
C PHE A 24 11.99 -6.98 17.30
N ASN A 25 11.41 -6.67 16.14
CA ASN A 25 10.45 -7.53 15.45
C ASN A 25 11.05 -8.84 14.93
N SER A 26 12.33 -8.85 14.58
CA SER A 26 13.05 -10.05 14.11
C SER A 26 13.05 -11.20 15.12
N ARG A 27 12.73 -10.91 16.38
CA ARG A 27 12.55 -11.89 17.46
C ARG A 27 11.23 -12.67 17.35
N PHE A 28 10.28 -12.18 16.56
CA PHE A 28 8.92 -12.73 16.45
C PHE A 28 8.55 -13.15 15.02
N ILE A 29 9.08 -12.44 14.01
CA ILE A 29 8.83 -12.69 12.60
C ILE A 29 10.14 -12.63 11.81
N ASN A 30 10.16 -13.27 10.65
CA ASN A 30 11.25 -13.09 9.70
C ASN A 30 11.09 -11.75 8.96
N VAL A 31 11.79 -10.72 9.42
CA VAL A 31 11.72 -9.37 8.82
C VAL A 31 12.28 -9.33 7.39
N ASP A 32 13.10 -10.31 6.98
CA ASP A 32 13.64 -10.41 5.62
C ASP A 32 12.60 -10.88 4.59
N GLU A 33 11.46 -11.40 5.06
CA GLU A 33 10.30 -11.69 4.21
C GLU A 33 9.52 -10.44 3.82
N ILE A 34 9.76 -9.31 4.50
CA ILE A 34 9.12 -8.03 4.17
C ILE A 34 9.80 -7.46 2.92
N LYS A 35 9.13 -7.52 1.78
CA LYS A 35 9.66 -7.06 0.50
C LYS A 35 8.80 -5.96 -0.08
N SER A 36 9.42 -4.84 -0.46
CA SER A 36 8.73 -3.79 -1.22
C SER A 36 8.20 -4.32 -2.55
N ILE A 37 7.10 -3.73 -3.00
CA ILE A 37 6.57 -3.93 -4.35
C ILE A 37 6.24 -2.58 -4.96
N GLY A 38 6.60 -2.42 -6.23
CA GLY A 38 6.31 -1.25 -7.03
C GLY A 38 5.94 -1.69 -8.44
N VAL A 39 4.80 -1.22 -8.94
CA VAL A 39 4.35 -1.44 -10.32
C VAL A 39 4.13 -0.07 -10.93
N PHE A 40 4.74 0.23 -12.07
CA PHE A 40 4.69 1.55 -12.68
C PHE A 40 4.38 1.47 -14.16
N VAL A 41 3.67 2.48 -14.66
CA VAL A 41 3.57 2.77 -16.10
C VAL A 41 4.36 4.04 -16.34
N THR A 42 5.31 4.02 -17.27
CA THR A 42 6.15 5.16 -17.64
C THR A 42 5.94 5.56 -19.09
N ASP A 43 6.15 6.83 -19.40
CA ASP A 43 6.31 7.29 -20.79
C ASP A 43 7.71 6.96 -21.32
N ALA A 44 7.98 7.39 -22.57
CA ALA A 44 9.25 7.18 -23.25
C ALA A 44 10.45 7.84 -22.55
N ASP A 45 10.22 8.89 -21.75
CA ASP A 45 11.25 9.61 -21.01
C ASP A 45 11.44 9.05 -19.59
N GLY A 46 10.75 7.96 -19.23
CA GLY A 46 10.83 7.32 -17.92
C GLY A 46 10.01 8.01 -16.83
N LYS A 47 9.18 9.00 -17.17
CA LYS A 47 8.30 9.66 -16.21
C LYS A 47 7.09 8.76 -15.93
N LYS A 48 6.77 8.60 -14.65
CA LYS A 48 5.65 7.79 -14.18
C LYS A 48 4.31 8.46 -14.55
N LEU A 49 3.48 7.74 -15.30
CA LEU A 49 2.11 8.11 -15.64
C LEU A 49 1.07 7.40 -14.75
N ALA A 50 1.45 6.30 -14.11
CA ALA A 50 0.68 5.61 -13.10
C ALA A 50 1.61 4.76 -12.21
N GLY A 51 1.16 4.42 -11.01
CA GLY A 51 1.93 3.57 -10.12
C GLY A 51 1.16 3.00 -8.94
N LEU A 52 1.60 1.84 -8.48
CA LEU A 52 1.21 1.19 -7.24
C LEU A 52 2.47 0.92 -6.42
N THR A 53 2.44 1.24 -5.13
CA THR A 53 3.50 0.85 -4.18
C THR A 53 2.92 0.15 -2.97
N GLY A 54 3.70 -0.73 -2.37
CA GLY A 54 3.35 -1.41 -1.14
C GLY A 54 4.45 -2.35 -0.67
N SER A 55 4.06 -3.37 0.08
CA SER A 55 4.95 -4.46 0.49
C SER A 55 4.22 -5.79 0.60
N THR A 56 4.97 -6.87 0.48
CA THR A 56 4.53 -8.23 0.85
C THR A 56 5.19 -8.63 2.16
N SER A 57 4.45 -9.29 3.05
CA SER A 57 4.96 -9.84 4.31
C SER A 57 4.14 -11.05 4.72
N GLY A 58 4.80 -12.21 4.91
CA GLY A 58 4.13 -13.49 5.12
C GLY A 58 3.03 -13.74 4.08
N ASN A 59 1.81 -13.97 4.56
CA ASN A 59 0.67 -14.30 3.69
C ASN A 59 0.01 -13.08 3.00
N TRP A 60 0.54 -11.86 3.17
CA TRP A 60 -0.19 -10.64 2.82
C TRP A 60 0.57 -9.71 1.87
N LEU A 61 -0.13 -9.25 0.84
CA LEU A 61 0.14 -8.01 0.13
C LEU A 61 -0.53 -6.84 0.88
N ARG A 62 0.23 -5.80 1.16
CA ARG A 62 -0.30 -4.50 1.61
C ARG A 62 -0.05 -3.45 0.53
N ILE A 63 -1.11 -2.86 0.03
CA ILE A 63 -1.03 -1.74 -0.92
C ILE A 63 -1.04 -0.44 -0.13
N ASP A 64 0.01 0.37 -0.30
CA ASP A 64 0.18 1.64 0.40
C ASP A 64 -0.33 2.82 -0.45
N MET A 65 -0.04 2.81 -1.77
CA MET A 65 -0.45 3.87 -2.69
C MET A 65 -0.85 3.30 -4.05
N LEU A 66 -1.87 3.90 -4.66
CA LEU A 66 -2.24 3.70 -6.06
C LEU A 66 -2.57 5.06 -6.66
N TRP A 67 -1.97 5.36 -7.81
CA TRP A 67 -2.22 6.58 -8.56
C TRP A 67 -2.23 6.30 -10.06
N VAL A 68 -3.14 6.97 -10.75
CA VAL A 68 -3.25 6.96 -12.22
C VAL A 68 -3.47 8.40 -12.65
N SER A 69 -2.60 8.90 -13.53
CA SER A 69 -2.74 10.23 -14.12
C SER A 69 -4.06 10.39 -14.87
N ASP A 70 -4.57 11.61 -14.96
CA ASP A 70 -5.87 11.87 -15.62
C ASP A 70 -5.87 11.42 -17.09
N ALA A 71 -4.72 11.50 -17.77
CA ALA A 71 -4.55 11.03 -19.14
C ALA A 71 -4.79 9.53 -19.34
N LEU A 72 -4.71 8.72 -18.26
CA LEU A 72 -4.86 7.27 -18.28
C LEU A 72 -6.10 6.77 -17.52
N ARG A 73 -6.86 7.67 -16.87
CA ARG A 73 -8.07 7.28 -16.13
C ARG A 73 -9.15 6.79 -17.10
N GLY A 74 -9.97 5.84 -16.63
CA GLY A 74 -11.02 5.21 -17.44
C GLY A 74 -10.52 4.17 -18.45
N GLN A 75 -9.21 4.00 -18.63
CA GLN A 75 -8.63 3.06 -19.62
C GLN A 75 -8.24 1.71 -19.01
N GLY A 76 -8.65 1.43 -17.77
CA GLY A 76 -8.38 0.17 -17.08
C GLY A 76 -6.97 0.03 -16.49
N VAL A 77 -6.10 1.05 -16.59
CA VAL A 77 -4.71 1.03 -16.08
C VAL A 77 -4.64 0.71 -14.58
N GLY A 78 -5.52 1.29 -13.77
CA GLY A 78 -5.57 0.98 -12.33
C GLY A 78 -5.80 -0.50 -12.05
N SER A 79 -6.68 -1.16 -12.80
CA SER A 79 -6.93 -2.59 -12.65
C SER A 79 -5.74 -3.44 -13.09
N GLN A 80 -5.00 -3.00 -14.11
CA GLN A 80 -3.77 -3.67 -14.55
C GLN A 80 -2.68 -3.61 -13.46
N LEU A 81 -2.50 -2.42 -12.85
CA LEU A 81 -1.55 -2.25 -11.73
C LEU A 81 -1.88 -3.17 -10.55
N ILE A 82 -3.17 -3.25 -10.17
CA ILE A 82 -3.60 -4.13 -9.07
C ILE A 82 -3.33 -5.60 -9.41
N ARG A 83 -3.71 -6.07 -10.60
CA ARG A 83 -3.49 -7.46 -11.00
C ARG A 83 -2.01 -7.83 -11.01
N ALA A 84 -1.16 -6.96 -11.58
CA ALA A 84 0.28 -7.19 -11.58
C ALA A 84 0.86 -7.27 -10.16
N ALA A 85 0.38 -6.43 -9.23
CA ALA A 85 0.78 -6.49 -7.83
C ALA A 85 0.28 -7.77 -7.12
N GLU A 86 -0.95 -8.19 -7.41
CA GLU A 86 -1.53 -9.43 -6.88
C GLU A 86 -0.81 -10.67 -7.40
N ASP A 87 -0.44 -10.71 -8.68
CA ASP A 87 0.27 -11.84 -9.30
C ASP A 87 1.68 -11.99 -8.71
N GLU A 88 2.40 -10.88 -8.56
CA GLU A 88 3.69 -10.87 -7.85
C GLU A 88 3.53 -11.28 -6.38
N ALA A 89 2.46 -10.86 -5.72
CA ALA A 89 2.18 -11.29 -4.35
C ALA A 89 1.93 -12.80 -4.25
N ARG A 90 1.14 -13.39 -5.17
CA ARG A 90 0.96 -14.85 -5.26
C ARG A 90 2.29 -15.56 -5.49
N ALA A 91 3.14 -15.04 -6.39
CA ALA A 91 4.46 -15.58 -6.65
C ALA A 91 5.38 -15.54 -5.41
N ARG A 92 5.17 -14.56 -4.52
CA ARG A 92 5.85 -14.45 -3.22
C ARG A 92 5.20 -15.29 -2.11
N GLY A 93 4.14 -16.04 -2.40
CA GLY A 93 3.45 -16.89 -1.44
C GLY A 93 2.35 -16.19 -0.63
N CYS A 94 1.97 -14.96 -0.97
CA CYS A 94 0.83 -14.30 -0.33
C CYS A 94 -0.48 -14.97 -0.73
N CYS A 95 -1.38 -15.13 0.25
CA CYS A 95 -2.74 -15.66 0.06
C CYS A 95 -3.79 -14.56 0.13
N TYR A 96 -3.41 -13.35 0.56
CA TYR A 96 -4.32 -12.26 0.80
C TYR A 96 -3.72 -10.92 0.37
N ALA A 97 -4.58 -9.96 0.06
CA ALA A 97 -4.23 -8.57 -0.14
C ALA A 97 -5.08 -7.67 0.75
N GLN A 98 -4.50 -6.56 1.20
CA GLN A 98 -5.20 -5.49 1.89
C GLN A 98 -4.87 -4.12 1.30
N VAL A 99 -5.83 -3.21 1.41
CA VAL A 99 -5.69 -1.81 1.06
C VAL A 99 -6.61 -0.98 1.94
N ASP A 100 -6.21 0.26 2.22
CA ASP A 100 -7.10 1.25 2.79
C ASP A 100 -7.29 2.46 1.85
N THR A 101 -8.50 3.02 1.83
CA THR A 101 -8.87 4.10 0.91
C THR A 101 -9.85 5.05 1.59
N ALA A 102 -9.72 6.35 1.33
CA ALA A 102 -10.66 7.33 1.88
C ALA A 102 -12.02 7.28 1.17
N SER A 103 -13.08 7.79 1.81
CA SER A 103 -14.44 7.80 1.25
C SER A 103 -14.60 8.64 -0.01
N PHE A 104 -13.73 9.64 -0.22
CA PHE A 104 -13.64 10.43 -1.45
C PHE A 104 -12.72 9.81 -2.52
N GLN A 105 -12.16 8.63 -2.24
CA GLN A 105 -11.30 7.87 -3.14
C GLN A 105 -12.03 6.64 -3.68
N ALA A 106 -11.29 5.57 -3.96
CA ALA A 106 -11.63 4.56 -4.95
C ALA A 106 -12.24 3.29 -4.34
N ARG A 107 -13.10 3.39 -3.32
CA ARG A 107 -13.73 2.20 -2.69
C ARG A 107 -14.47 1.32 -3.71
N PRO A 108 -15.40 1.85 -4.53
CA PRO A 108 -16.11 1.03 -5.53
C PRO A 108 -15.18 0.39 -6.57
N PHE A 109 -14.01 0.98 -6.82
CA PHE A 109 -13.01 0.41 -7.72
C PHE A 109 -12.39 -0.87 -7.13
N TYR A 110 -11.99 -0.86 -5.86
CA TYR A 110 -11.46 -2.06 -5.21
C TYR A 110 -12.53 -3.14 -5.05
N GLU A 111 -13.78 -2.77 -4.72
CA GLU A 111 -14.89 -3.71 -4.62
C GLU A 111 -15.14 -4.44 -5.95
N LYS A 112 -15.08 -3.72 -7.09
CA LYS A 112 -15.16 -4.33 -8.43
C LYS A 112 -14.02 -5.30 -8.75
N LEU A 113 -12.88 -5.19 -8.05
CA LEU A 113 -11.74 -6.10 -8.18
C LEU A 113 -11.79 -7.28 -7.20
N GLY A 114 -12.88 -7.42 -6.44
CA GLY A 114 -13.11 -8.52 -5.49
C GLY A 114 -12.64 -8.23 -4.07
N TYR A 115 -12.27 -6.99 -3.74
CA TYR A 115 -11.99 -6.61 -2.36
C TYR A 115 -13.28 -6.45 -1.57
N SER A 116 -13.30 -7.00 -0.36
CA SER A 116 -14.41 -6.86 0.59
C SER A 116 -14.05 -5.84 1.67
N LEU A 117 -14.98 -4.94 1.98
CA LEU A 117 -14.86 -4.04 3.13
C LEU A 117 -14.78 -4.87 4.42
N ARG A 118 -13.81 -4.56 5.27
CA ARG A 118 -13.65 -5.19 6.59
C ARG A 118 -13.96 -4.23 7.72
N PHE A 119 -13.55 -2.97 7.58
CA PHE A 119 -13.70 -1.96 8.62
C PHE A 119 -13.77 -0.56 8.00
N SER A 120 -14.49 0.36 8.64
CA SER A 120 -14.48 1.79 8.32
C SER A 120 -14.18 2.59 9.56
N LEU A 121 -13.23 3.50 9.46
CA LEU A 121 -12.95 4.52 10.47
C LEU A 121 -13.71 5.79 10.11
N ASP A 122 -14.65 6.16 10.98
CA ASP A 122 -15.44 7.38 10.83
C ASP A 122 -14.64 8.62 11.22
N ASN A 123 -15.06 9.77 10.68
CA ASN A 123 -14.49 11.09 10.95
C ASN A 123 -12.97 11.18 10.68
N TYR A 124 -12.51 10.55 9.60
CA TYR A 124 -11.12 10.55 9.18
C TYR A 124 -10.96 10.97 7.71
N PRO A 125 -10.12 11.98 7.39
CA PRO A 125 -9.37 12.82 8.33
C PRO A 125 -10.22 13.90 9.03
N ARG A 126 -11.47 14.12 8.59
CA ARG A 126 -12.40 15.11 9.18
C ARG A 126 -13.82 14.58 9.24
N HIS A 127 -14.62 14.82 8.21
CA HIS A 127 -16.00 14.28 8.08
C HIS A 127 -16.07 13.12 7.07
N HIS A 128 -14.91 12.74 6.51
CA HIS A 128 -14.78 11.60 5.62
C HIS A 128 -14.59 10.30 6.43
N GLN A 129 -14.48 9.18 5.72
CA GLN A 129 -14.17 7.88 6.32
C GLN A 129 -12.89 7.30 5.70
N ARG A 130 -12.19 6.45 6.44
CA ARG A 130 -11.13 5.56 5.92
C ARG A 130 -11.64 4.13 5.91
N HIS A 131 -11.74 3.53 4.73
CA HIS A 131 -12.19 2.16 4.55
C HIS A 131 -11.00 1.22 4.44
N TYR A 132 -11.03 0.11 5.16
CA TYR A 132 -10.04 -0.96 5.10
C TYR A 132 -10.68 -2.17 4.41
N LEU A 133 -10.08 -2.60 3.31
CA LEU A 133 -10.57 -3.68 2.48
C LEU A 133 -9.53 -4.79 2.38
N SER A 134 -10.01 -6.01 2.15
CA SER A 134 -9.15 -7.18 1.92
C SER A 134 -9.71 -8.08 0.84
N LYS A 135 -8.84 -8.87 0.22
CA LYS A 135 -9.18 -9.86 -0.80
C LYS A 135 -8.35 -11.13 -0.57
N SER A 136 -8.95 -12.29 -0.81
CA SER A 136 -8.21 -13.54 -0.94
C SER A 136 -7.65 -13.63 -2.37
N LEU A 137 -6.36 -13.94 -2.49
CA LEU A 137 -5.64 -13.97 -3.76
C LEU A 137 -5.74 -15.33 -4.44
#